data_AF-A0A251SVX3-F1
#
_entry.id   AF-A0A251SVX3-F1
#
_cell.length_a   1.000
_cell.length_b   1.000
_cell.length_c   1.000
_cell.angle_alpha   90.00
_cell.angle_beta   90.00
_cell.angle_gamma   90.00
#
_symmetry.space_group_name_H-M   'P 1'
#
loop_
_entity.id
_entity.type
_entity.pdbx_description
1 polymer ?
#
loop_
_entity_poly.entity_id
_entity_poly.type
_entity_poly.pdbx_seq_one_letter_code
_entity_poly.pdbx_strand_id
1 'polypeptide(L)'
;MITWSYDGKEVAVEGSWDNWKTRKPLQRSGKDFIILKVLPSGVYQYRFVVDGQWRYSPDVQWTKDEAGNTFNILDLQEYVPEDIGSISGSGPVGLQKSYGLLLNSITSPGTLYFLD
;
A
#
# COMPACT_ATOMS: atom_id res chain seq x y z
N MET A 1 0.04 -0.79 -1.74
CA MET A 1 1.31 -0.22 -2.26
C MET A 1 1.93 0.60 -1.14
N ILE A 2 3.24 0.51 -0.95
CA ILE A 2 3.97 1.34 0.04
C ILE A 2 4.98 2.19 -0.74
N THR A 3 4.99 3.50 -0.47
CA THR A 3 5.81 4.48 -1.18
C THR A 3 6.58 5.35 -0.19
N TRP A 4 7.85 5.61 -0.50
CA TRP A 4 8.70 6.57 0.17
C TRP A 4 9.15 7.63 -0.83
N SER A 5 8.75 8.87 -0.60
CA SER A 5 8.95 10.00 -1.52
C SER A 5 10.02 11.01 -1.08
N TYR A 6 10.84 10.62 -0.10
CA TYR A 6 11.91 11.45 0.45
C TYR A 6 13.29 10.93 0.02
N ASP A 7 14.32 11.73 0.29
CA ASP A 7 15.70 11.35 0.02
C ASP A 7 16.14 10.09 0.77
N GLY A 8 17.04 9.37 0.13
CA GLY A 8 17.67 8.15 0.62
C GLY A 8 18.50 7.49 -0.48
N LYS A 9 19.59 6.81 -0.13
CA LYS A 9 20.36 6.01 -1.10
C LYS A 9 19.79 4.61 -1.19
N GLU A 10 19.52 4.01 -0.04
CA GLU A 10 18.93 2.69 0.10
C GLU A 10 17.72 2.77 1.03
N VAL A 11 16.58 2.31 0.52
CA VAL A 11 15.32 2.32 1.28
C VAL A 11 14.79 0.90 1.36
N ALA A 12 14.45 0.47 2.56
CA ALA A 12 13.79 -0.80 2.83
C ALA A 12 12.61 -0.59 3.79
N VAL A 13 11.77 -1.62 3.91
CA VAL A 13 10.65 -1.65 4.84
C VAL A 13 10.67 -2.91 5.69
N GLU A 14 10.28 -2.76 6.95
CA GLU A 14 10.01 -3.82 7.92
C GLU A 14 8.60 -3.58 8.48
N GLY A 15 7.86 -4.64 8.82
CA GLY A 15 6.51 -4.48 9.34
C GLY A 15 5.99 -5.65 10.14
N SER A 16 4.87 -5.45 10.81
CA SER A 16 4.26 -6.41 11.72
C SER A 16 3.71 -7.66 11.02
N TRP A 17 3.51 -7.62 9.69
CA TRP A 17 3.01 -8.74 8.88
C TRP A 17 3.84 -10.02 8.99
N ASP A 18 5.11 -9.94 9.38
CA ASP A 18 5.98 -11.09 9.62
C ASP A 18 6.67 -11.05 10.99
N ASN A 19 6.09 -10.29 11.93
CA ASN A 19 6.69 -9.99 13.23
C ASN A 19 8.07 -9.32 13.12
N TRP A 20 8.23 -8.38 12.17
CA TRP A 20 9.46 -7.60 11.98
C TRP A 20 10.69 -8.45 11.64
N LYS A 21 10.49 -9.67 11.11
CA LYS A 21 11.58 -10.63 10.86
C LYS A 21 12.32 -10.33 9.57
N THR A 22 11.65 -9.77 8.57
CA THR A 22 12.27 -9.53 7.26
C THR A 22 12.31 -8.06 6.90
N ARG A 23 13.47 -7.65 6.39
CA ARG A 23 13.67 -6.36 5.73
C ARG A 23 13.55 -6.55 4.23
N LYS A 24 12.70 -5.74 3.59
CA LYS A 24 12.48 -5.79 2.13
C LYS A 24 12.92 -4.48 1.48
N PRO A 25 13.88 -4.50 0.55
CA PRO A 25 14.28 -3.29 -0.17
C PRO A 25 13.12 -2.79 -1.05
N LEU A 26 12.97 -1.48 -1.13
CA LEU A 26 12.07 -0.83 -2.08
C LEU A 26 12.79 -0.60 -3.40
N GLN A 27 12.05 -0.70 -4.49
CA GLN A 27 12.55 -0.40 -5.83
C GLN A 27 12.51 1.11 -6.08
N ARG A 28 13.61 1.67 -6.58
CA ARG A 28 13.65 3.08 -6.97
C ARG A 28 12.85 3.29 -8.27
N SER A 29 11.96 4.27 -8.26
CA SER A 29 11.11 4.69 -9.38
C SER A 29 11.12 6.21 -9.48
N GLY A 30 12.01 6.76 -10.31
CA GLY A 30 12.24 8.21 -10.39
C GLY A 30 12.79 8.76 -9.07
N LYS A 31 12.03 9.68 -8.46
CA LYS A 31 12.36 10.27 -7.15
C LYS A 31 11.87 9.41 -5.97
N ASP A 32 10.96 8.48 -6.22
CA ASP A 32 10.31 7.69 -5.18
C ASP A 32 10.96 6.32 -5.05
N PHE A 33 10.74 5.69 -3.90
CA PHE A 33 11.00 4.28 -3.65
C PHE A 33 9.66 3.58 -3.41
N ILE A 34 9.43 2.45 -4.07
CA ILE A 34 8.13 1.76 -4.06
C ILE A 34 8.28 0.26 -3.79
N ILE A 35 7.27 -0.32 -3.16
CA ILE A 35 7.09 -1.78 -3.10
C ILE A 35 5.60 -2.14 -3.19
N LEU A 36 5.34 -3.16 -4.00
CA LEU A 36 4.05 -3.84 -4.05
C LEU A 36 4.12 -5.08 -3.18
N LYS A 37 3.20 -5.18 -2.21
CA LYS A 37 3.13 -6.30 -1.27
C LYS A 37 1.68 -6.76 -1.18
N VAL A 38 1.47 -8.06 -1.39
CA VAL A 38 0.18 -8.72 -1.15
C VAL A 38 0.16 -9.17 0.31
N LEU A 39 -0.87 -8.77 1.03
CA LEU A 39 -1.08 -9.07 2.44
C LEU A 39 -2.57 -9.40 2.65
N PRO A 40 -2.91 -10.24 3.64
CA PRO A 40 -4.28 -10.37 4.10
C PRO A 40 -4.87 -9.03 4.55
N SER A 41 -6.19 -8.98 4.63
CA SER A 41 -6.89 -7.88 5.28
C SER A 41 -6.46 -7.73 6.74
N GLY A 42 -6.38 -6.49 7.22
CA GLY A 42 -5.96 -6.17 8.57
C GLY A 42 -5.18 -4.87 8.67
N VAL A 43 -4.88 -4.49 9.92
CA VAL A 43 -4.10 -3.30 10.24
C VAL A 43 -2.68 -3.72 10.59
N TYR A 44 -1.71 -3.19 9.84
CA TYR A 44 -0.29 -3.46 10.03
C TYR A 44 0.45 -2.20 10.44
N GLN A 45 1.45 -2.38 11.29
CA GLN A 45 2.44 -1.34 11.60
C GLN A 45 3.69 -1.61 10.77
N TYR A 46 4.32 -0.56 10.27
CA TYR A 46 5.56 -0.68 9.52
C TYR A 46 6.46 0.53 9.72
N ARG A 47 7.72 0.38 9.35
CA ARG A 47 8.70 1.47 9.34
C ARG A 47 9.62 1.35 8.14
N PHE A 48 10.14 2.48 7.71
CA PHE A 48 11.19 2.54 6.70
C PHE A 48 12.55 2.38 7.36
N VAL A 49 13.47 1.74 6.65
CA VAL A 49 14.90 1.75 6.94
C VAL A 49 15.57 2.50 5.80
N VAL A 50 15.96 3.74 6.06
CA VAL A 50 16.56 4.65 5.07
C VAL A 50 18.02 4.84 5.46
N ASP A 51 18.95 4.38 4.61
CA ASP A 51 20.39 4.45 4.85
C ASP A 51 20.78 3.88 6.24
N GLY A 52 20.13 2.78 6.62
CA GLY A 52 20.35 2.09 7.89
C GLY A 52 19.63 2.70 9.11
N GLN A 53 18.91 3.80 8.96
CA GLN A 53 18.18 4.48 10.04
C GLN A 53 16.68 4.22 9.95
N TRP A 54 16.03 4.01 11.10
CA TRP A 54 14.59 3.89 11.16
C TRP A 54 13.91 5.24 10.93
N ARG A 55 12.96 5.26 9.99
CA ARG A 55 12.19 6.42 9.58
C ARG A 55 10.72 6.05 9.44
N TYR A 56 9.88 7.07 9.45
CA TYR A 56 8.46 6.99 9.12
C TYR A 56 8.15 8.10 8.12
N SER A 57 7.08 7.92 7.34
CA SER A 57 6.54 8.96 6.48
C SER A 57 5.47 9.76 7.24
N PRO A 58 5.59 11.09 7.36
CA PRO A 58 4.57 11.91 8.01
C PRO A 58 3.32 12.13 7.13
N ASP A 59 3.40 11.81 5.83
CA ASP A 59 2.31 12.04 4.87
C ASP A 59 1.23 10.94 4.89
N VAL A 60 1.51 9.83 5.56
CA VAL A 60 0.60 8.70 5.70
C VAL A 60 0.27 8.49 7.17
N GLN A 61 -0.76 7.70 7.47
CA GLN A 61 -1.12 7.41 8.84
C GLN A 61 0.06 6.84 9.62
N TRP A 62 0.23 7.30 10.85
CA TRP A 62 1.29 6.88 11.74
C TRP A 62 0.80 6.89 13.19
N THR A 63 1.50 6.13 14.02
CA THR A 63 1.28 6.04 15.46
C THR A 63 2.61 6.12 16.20
N LYS A 64 2.55 6.40 17.49
CA LYS A 64 3.70 6.40 18.40
C LYS A 64 3.35 5.57 19.62
N ASP A 65 4.24 4.66 20.00
CA ASP A 65 4.08 3.85 21.20
C ASP A 65 4.54 4.60 22.46
N GLU A 66 4.29 4.01 23.64
CA GLU A 66 4.68 4.58 24.94
C GLU A 66 6.21 4.71 25.09
N ALA A 67 6.99 3.90 24.36
CA ALA A 67 8.44 3.97 24.33
C ALA A 67 8.98 5.04 23.37
N GLY A 68 8.10 5.74 22.63
CA GLY A 68 8.45 6.79 21.69
C GLY A 68 8.80 6.30 20.28
N ASN A 69 8.69 5.00 20.00
CA ASN A 69 8.89 4.47 18.65
C ASN A 69 7.73 4.91 17.76
N THR A 70 8.07 5.36 16.55
CA THR A 70 7.09 5.83 15.58
C THR A 70 6.97 4.83 14.43
N PHE A 71 5.74 4.51 14.06
CA PHE A 71 5.41 3.55 13.00
C PHE A 71 4.37 4.15 12.06
N ASN A 72 4.45 3.81 10.78
CA ASN A 72 3.35 4.02 9.86
C ASN A 72 2.29 2.93 10.01
N ILE A 73 1.04 3.26 9.68
CA ILE A 73 -0.11 2.36 9.68
C ILE A 73 -0.48 2.01 8.24
N LEU A 74 -0.66 0.71 7.99
CA LEU A 74 -1.18 0.18 6.74
C LEU A 74 -2.48 -0.56 7.07
N ASP A 75 -3.62 0.08 6.78
CA ASP A 75 -4.95 -0.51 6.92
C ASP A 75 -5.39 -1.11 5.59
N LEU A 76 -5.54 -2.44 5.55
CA LEU A 76 -6.02 -3.20 4.40
C LEU A 76 -7.42 -3.72 4.72
N GLN A 77 -8.43 -2.98 4.29
CA GLN A 77 -9.82 -3.38 4.46
C GLN A 77 -10.22 -4.40 3.39
N GLU A 78 -11.03 -5.40 3.77
CA GLU A 78 -11.73 -6.19 2.77
C GLU A 78 -12.72 -5.28 2.06
N TYR A 79 -12.59 -5.20 0.74
CA TYR A 79 -13.60 -4.55 -0.07
C TYR A 79 -14.86 -5.43 -0.05
N VAL A 80 -15.79 -5.12 0.83
CA VAL A 80 -17.16 -5.60 0.75
C VAL A 80 -17.91 -4.58 -0.11
N PRO A 81 -18.28 -4.90 -1.37
CA PRO A 81 -19.15 -4.02 -2.12
C PRO A 81 -20.48 -3.91 -1.37
N GLU A 82 -20.74 -2.73 -0.81
CA GLU A 82 -22.06 -2.34 -0.34
C GLU A 82 -22.97 -2.22 -1.57
N ASP A 83 -23.63 -3.31 -1.98
CA ASP A 83 -25.01 -3.38 -2.52
C ASP A 83 -25.26 -4.63 -3.39
N ILE A 84 -25.97 -5.62 -2.85
CA ILE A 84 -26.97 -6.38 -3.61
C ILE A 84 -28.18 -6.59 -2.69
N GLY A 85 -28.92 -5.53 -2.38
CA GLY A 85 -30.04 -5.67 -1.47
C GLY A 85 -30.99 -4.49 -1.29
N SER A 86 -31.23 -3.64 -2.29
CA SER A 86 -32.51 -2.92 -2.48
C SER A 86 -32.46 -1.98 -3.69
N ILE A 87 -32.71 -2.53 -4.89
CA ILE A 87 -33.16 -1.72 -6.03
C ILE A 87 -34.58 -1.25 -5.74
N SER A 88 -34.73 -0.02 -5.28
CA SER A 88 -35.96 0.75 -5.48
C SER A 88 -35.65 2.25 -5.49
N GLY A 89 -35.87 2.89 -6.64
CA GLY A 89 -36.20 4.33 -6.68
C GLY A 89 -35.10 5.31 -7.13
N SER A 90 -35.02 5.50 -8.45
CA SER A 90 -34.88 6.80 -9.16
C SER A 90 -33.73 7.79 -8.86
N GLY A 91 -32.86 7.97 -9.86
CA GLY A 91 -32.40 9.30 -10.31
C GLY A 91 -30.92 9.67 -10.07
N PRO A 92 -30.26 10.44 -10.97
CA PRO A 92 -28.86 10.20 -11.34
C PRO A 92 -27.87 11.29 -10.89
N VAL A 93 -26.57 10.96 -10.89
CA VAL A 93 -25.32 11.78 -11.03
C VAL A 93 -24.23 10.95 -10.34
N GLY A 94 -23.14 10.48 -10.93
CA GLY A 94 -22.23 11.05 -11.92
C GLY A 94 -20.83 11.00 -11.29
N LEU A 95 -19.85 10.39 -11.98
CA LEU A 95 -18.43 10.15 -11.57
C LEU A 95 -18.26 9.07 -10.47
N GLN A 96 -17.50 7.97 -10.59
CA GLN A 96 -16.37 7.62 -11.45
C GLN A 96 -16.35 6.11 -11.75
N LYS A 97 -16.59 5.77 -13.02
CA LYS A 97 -16.16 4.49 -13.62
C LYS A 97 -14.70 4.63 -14.03
N SER A 98 -13.74 4.20 -13.21
CA SER A 98 -12.36 4.05 -13.69
C SER A 98 -11.49 3.06 -12.92
N TYR A 99 -11.79 2.73 -11.66
CA TYR A 99 -10.94 1.80 -10.89
C TYR A 99 -11.46 0.35 -10.85
N GLY A 100 -12.70 0.10 -11.28
CA GLY A 100 -13.37 -1.21 -11.19
C GLY A 100 -13.22 -2.13 -12.41
N LEU A 101 -12.44 -1.77 -13.44
CA LEU A 101 -12.28 -2.60 -14.65
C LEU A 101 -10.88 -3.22 -14.80
N LEU A 102 -9.96 -3.05 -13.84
CA LEU A 102 -8.60 -3.57 -13.94
C LEU A 102 -8.34 -4.90 -13.21
N LEU A 103 -9.35 -5.53 -12.58
CA LEU A 103 -9.14 -6.79 -11.86
C LEU A 103 -9.98 -7.97 -12.37
N ASN A 104 -10.30 -8.03 -13.66
CA ASN A 104 -10.94 -9.20 -14.28
C ASN A 104 -10.14 -9.82 -15.44
N SER A 105 -8.81 -9.67 -15.46
CA SER A 105 -7.99 -10.36 -16.45
C SER A 105 -6.54 -10.57 -16.02
N ILE A 106 -6.30 -11.33 -14.95
CA ILE A 106 -4.99 -11.98 -14.77
C ILE A 106 -5.22 -13.42 -14.30
N THR A 107 -5.76 -14.23 -15.22
CA THR A 107 -5.59 -15.69 -15.23
C THR A 107 -5.04 -16.10 -16.60
N SER A 108 -3.75 -15.81 -16.86
CA SER A 108 -2.86 -16.67 -17.66
C SER A 108 -1.44 -16.09 -17.76
N PRO A 109 -0.42 -16.96 -17.91
CA PRO A 109 0.98 -16.55 -17.93
C PRO A 109 1.36 -16.07 -19.33
N GLY A 110 1.91 -14.86 -19.43
CA GLY A 110 2.50 -14.40 -20.68
C GLY A 110 2.57 -12.88 -20.80
N THR A 111 3.79 -12.36 -20.62
CA THR A 111 4.33 -11.15 -21.24
C THR A 111 3.58 -9.83 -20.98
N LEU A 112 4.20 -8.95 -20.18
CA LEU A 112 3.86 -7.54 -20.14
C LEU A 112 4.98 -6.74 -20.83
N TYR A 113 4.63 -6.11 -21.94
CA TYR A 113 5.46 -5.10 -22.62
C TYR A 113 5.42 -3.79 -21.82
N PHE A 114 6.59 -3.17 -21.62
CA PHE A 114 6.69 -1.79 -21.16
C PHE A 114 6.40 -0.86 -22.35
N LEU A 115 5.70 0.25 -22.10
CA LEU A 115 5.72 1.39 -23.00
C LEU A 115 6.31 2.59 -22.26
N ASP A 116 7.20 3.21 -23.02
CA ASP A 116 8.18 4.28 -22.86
C ASP A 116 7.64 5.64 -22.38
#